data_AF-A0AAV6Z6F5-F1
#
_entry.id   AF-A0AAV6Z6F5-F1
#
_cell.length_a   1.000
_cell.length_b   1.000
_cell.length_c   1.000
_cell.angle_alpha   90.00
_cell.angle_beta   90.00
_cell.angle_gamma   90.00
#
_symmetry.space_group_name_H-M   'P 1'
#
loop_
_entity.id
_entity.type
_entity.pdbx_description
1 polymer ?
#
loop_
_entity_poly.entity_id
_entity_poly.type
_entity_poly.pdbx_seq_one_letter_code
_entity_poly.pdbx_strand_id
1 'polypeptide(L)'
;MTLFHPQSILLSFFQFLEQFFHPADLSEFMSLFGGGFEHRYEVDHVVGQQGGGRAGLEASLDVEYIMSMGANISTWVFSNPGRHESQEPFLQWMLLLSNMSSIPWVHTISYGDDEDSLSAAFMQRINVEFMKAAARGLTILFASGDDGAGCRQVSKERNVFRPSFPASSPYVTTVGGTSFKNPFQVTYEVTDYISGGGFSNVFPMPDYQVSAVLEYLKSSVKMPPESYYNRSGRAYPDVAALSDNYWVVTNRVPIPWVSGTSASTPVFGGILSLINDQRIKRGLSPLGFLNPALYRLRGNSTNAFYDVTHGCHISCLDDQVLAQGFCAAPSWDPVTGWGTPNYPELLKALL
;
A
#
# COMPACT_ATOMS: atom_id res chain seq x y z
N MET A 1 -16.81 13.43 -32.30
CA MET A 1 -16.74 13.80 -30.87
C MET A 1 -15.99 12.68 -30.19
N THR A 2 -14.66 12.79 -30.14
CA THR A 2 -13.76 11.84 -29.49
C THR A 2 -13.99 11.97 -27.99
N LEU A 3 -14.63 10.96 -27.39
CA LEU A 3 -14.71 10.84 -25.94
C LEU A 3 -13.29 10.69 -25.41
N PHE A 4 -12.74 11.77 -24.86
CA PHE A 4 -11.61 11.67 -23.94
C PHE A 4 -12.05 10.72 -22.83
N HIS A 5 -11.52 9.50 -22.82
CA HIS A 5 -11.51 8.65 -21.63
C HIS A 5 -10.16 8.89 -20.98
N PRO A 6 -10.05 9.71 -19.92
CA PRO A 6 -8.85 9.73 -19.12
C PRO A 6 -8.85 8.42 -18.34
N GLN A 7 -8.25 7.39 -18.94
CA GLN A 7 -7.77 6.20 -18.25
C GLN A 7 -6.53 6.64 -17.48
N SER A 8 -6.74 7.30 -16.34
CA SER A 8 -5.66 7.84 -15.54
C SER A 8 -5.49 7.02 -14.26
N ILE A 9 -4.24 6.84 -13.86
CA ILE A 9 -3.73 6.49 -12.53
C ILE A 9 -3.33 7.79 -11.81
N LEU A 10 -3.58 7.87 -10.51
CA LEU A 10 -3.01 8.90 -9.65
C LEU A 10 -1.91 8.23 -8.85
N LEU A 11 -0.67 8.65 -9.04
CA LEU A 11 0.26 8.58 -7.93
C LEU A 11 -0.04 9.77 -7.01
N SER A 12 -0.72 9.48 -5.91
CA SER A 12 -0.70 10.35 -4.75
C SER A 12 -0.02 9.54 -3.66
N PHE A 13 1.24 9.79 -3.29
CA PHE A 13 1.64 11.06 -2.71
C PHE A 13 3.16 11.17 -2.55
N PHE A 14 3.74 12.34 -2.84
CA PHE A 14 5.06 12.70 -2.35
C PHE A 14 4.92 13.33 -0.96
N GLN A 15 5.27 12.53 0.02
CA GLN A 15 6.49 12.78 0.78
C GLN A 15 6.59 14.08 1.60
N PHE A 16 6.13 13.93 2.83
CA PHE A 16 6.20 14.82 3.98
C PHE A 16 7.64 15.12 4.47
N LEU A 17 8.64 14.67 3.71
CA LEU A 17 10.07 14.66 4.07
C LEU A 17 10.92 15.61 3.20
N GLU A 18 10.33 16.64 2.57
CA GLU A 18 11.07 17.62 1.73
C GLU A 18 11.86 16.99 0.57
N GLN A 19 11.32 15.99 -0.13
CA GLN A 19 11.93 15.52 -1.38
C GLN A 19 10.95 15.67 -2.56
N PHE A 20 11.53 15.82 -3.75
CA PHE A 20 10.86 16.35 -4.95
C PHE A 20 10.84 15.30 -6.06
N PHE A 21 9.85 15.36 -6.95
CA PHE A 21 9.83 14.57 -8.19
C PHE A 21 10.72 15.22 -9.22
N HIS A 22 11.52 14.43 -9.91
CA HIS A 22 12.34 14.88 -11.01
C HIS A 22 11.96 14.10 -12.27
N PRO A 23 11.33 14.73 -13.29
CA PRO A 23 10.99 14.06 -14.56
C PRO A 23 12.21 13.44 -15.25
N ALA A 24 13.35 14.08 -15.04
CA ALA A 24 14.66 13.68 -15.47
C ALA A 24 15.09 12.29 -14.96
N ASP A 25 14.75 11.97 -13.70
CA ASP A 25 15.07 10.69 -13.07
C ASP A 25 14.16 9.58 -13.63
N LEU A 26 12.86 9.84 -13.70
CA LEU A 26 11.88 8.92 -14.31
C LEU A 26 12.27 8.56 -15.76
N SER A 27 12.64 9.54 -16.57
CA SER A 27 13.05 9.30 -17.95
C SER A 27 14.30 8.42 -18.04
N GLU A 28 15.23 8.56 -17.09
CA GLU A 28 16.44 7.76 -17.04
C GLU A 28 16.15 6.35 -16.52
N PHE A 29 15.35 6.22 -15.47
CA PHE A 29 14.83 4.93 -14.99
C PHE A 29 14.17 4.14 -16.11
N MET A 30 13.26 4.75 -16.86
CA MET A 30 12.57 4.11 -17.98
C MET A 30 13.53 3.74 -19.11
N SER A 31 14.58 4.53 -19.33
CA SER A 31 15.63 4.18 -20.30
C SER A 31 16.48 2.98 -19.85
N LEU A 32 16.73 2.84 -18.56
CA LEU A 32 17.50 1.73 -17.99
C LEU A 32 16.69 0.44 -17.88
N PHE A 33 15.43 0.52 -17.43
CA PHE A 33 14.64 -0.64 -17.01
C PHE A 33 13.39 -0.89 -17.87
N GLY A 34 12.93 0.08 -18.66
CA GLY A 34 11.69 0.01 -19.43
C GLY A 34 11.79 -0.73 -20.78
N GLY A 35 12.99 -1.14 -21.22
CA GLY A 35 13.21 -1.67 -22.57
C GLY A 35 12.42 -2.94 -22.94
N GLY A 36 11.84 -3.63 -21.96
CA GLY A 36 11.06 -4.86 -22.16
C GLY A 36 9.55 -4.67 -22.35
N PHE A 37 9.02 -3.44 -22.22
CA PHE A 37 7.58 -3.16 -22.30
C PHE A 37 7.28 -1.76 -22.86
N GLU A 38 6.07 -1.53 -23.37
CA GLU A 38 5.64 -0.20 -23.80
C GLU A 38 5.41 0.70 -22.58
N HIS A 39 6.05 1.86 -22.54
CA HIS A 39 6.03 2.75 -21.38
C HIS A 39 6.09 4.22 -21.77
N ARG A 40 5.87 5.08 -20.77
CA ARG A 40 5.94 6.54 -20.88
C ARG A 40 7.18 7.03 -20.13
N TYR A 41 7.81 8.07 -20.65
CA TYR A 41 8.98 8.71 -20.03
C TYR A 41 8.61 9.89 -19.12
N GLU A 42 7.34 10.27 -19.10
CA GLU A 42 6.84 11.45 -18.40
C GLU A 42 5.44 11.18 -17.80
N VAL A 43 5.17 11.89 -16.69
CA VAL A 43 3.85 11.98 -16.08
C VAL A 43 3.01 13.01 -16.82
N ASP A 44 1.69 12.83 -16.87
CA ASP A 44 0.78 13.78 -17.53
C ASP A 44 0.55 15.04 -16.70
N HIS A 45 0.58 14.91 -15.37
CA HIS A 45 0.26 16.00 -14.46
C HIS A 45 1.10 15.94 -13.18
N VAL A 46 1.54 17.11 -12.72
CA VAL A 46 2.12 17.32 -11.40
C VAL A 46 1.21 18.28 -10.65
N VAL A 47 0.72 17.87 -9.49
CA VAL A 47 -0.18 18.65 -8.64
C VAL A 47 0.53 19.04 -7.35
N GLY A 48 0.48 20.32 -6.99
CA GLY A 48 1.17 20.89 -5.82
C GLY A 48 2.38 21.75 -6.22
N GLN A 49 3.16 22.19 -5.23
CA GLN A 49 4.32 23.07 -5.46
C GLN A 49 5.63 22.30 -5.47
N GLN A 50 6.19 22.05 -6.66
CA GLN A 50 7.59 21.60 -6.77
C GLN A 50 8.50 22.82 -6.92
N GLY A 51 9.10 23.24 -5.81
CA GLY A 51 10.25 24.15 -5.86
C GLY A 51 11.48 23.50 -6.52
N GLY A 52 12.60 24.22 -6.57
CA GLY A 52 13.88 23.73 -7.12
C GLY A 52 14.69 22.84 -6.17
N GLY A 53 14.05 21.85 -5.53
CA GLY A 53 14.69 20.97 -4.54
C GLY A 53 15.31 19.70 -5.12
N ARG A 54 16.04 18.94 -4.29
CA ARG A 54 16.66 17.66 -4.68
C ARG A 54 15.62 16.56 -4.84
N ALA A 55 15.88 15.65 -5.78
CA ALA A 55 15.03 14.47 -5.93
C ALA A 55 15.09 13.62 -4.65
N GLY A 56 13.99 12.96 -4.35
CA GLY A 56 13.90 12.02 -3.24
C GLY A 56 14.00 10.58 -3.66
N LEU A 57 14.34 9.73 -2.69
CA LEU A 57 14.31 8.30 -2.89
C LEU A 57 12.85 7.80 -2.98
N GLU A 58 12.02 8.21 -2.02
CA GLU A 58 10.62 7.80 -1.91
C GLU A 58 9.79 8.30 -3.09
N ALA A 59 9.93 9.60 -3.32
CA ALA A 59 9.58 10.32 -4.53
C ALA A 59 9.81 9.54 -5.84
N SER A 60 11.02 9.06 -6.07
CA SER A 60 11.38 8.30 -7.27
C SER A 60 10.76 6.91 -7.27
N LEU A 61 10.88 6.19 -6.15
CA LEU A 61 10.37 4.82 -5.98
C LEU A 61 8.90 4.70 -6.40
N ASP A 62 8.07 5.58 -5.84
CA ASP A 62 6.63 5.53 -6.05
C ASP A 62 6.26 5.68 -7.54
N VAL A 63 6.81 6.71 -8.21
CA VAL A 63 6.47 7.04 -9.61
C VAL A 63 7.07 6.07 -10.61
N GLU A 64 8.31 5.62 -10.38
CA GLU A 64 9.02 4.72 -11.28
C GLU A 64 8.32 3.36 -11.33
N TYR A 65 7.88 2.83 -10.19
CA TYR A 65 7.27 1.52 -10.12
C TYR A 65 5.77 1.51 -10.44
N ILE A 66 5.00 2.56 -10.10
CA ILE A 66 3.61 2.62 -10.54
C ILE A 66 3.50 2.72 -12.06
N MET A 67 4.41 3.47 -12.70
CA MET A 67 4.44 3.58 -14.17
C MET A 67 5.03 2.35 -14.85
N SER A 68 5.77 1.52 -14.12
CA SER A 68 6.25 0.22 -14.62
C SER A 68 5.15 -0.84 -14.56
N MET A 69 4.43 -0.92 -13.44
CA MET A 69 3.38 -1.92 -13.25
C MET A 69 2.05 -1.52 -13.86
N GLY A 70 1.76 -0.23 -13.92
CA GLY A 70 0.66 0.40 -14.65
C GLY A 70 1.12 0.97 -15.99
N ALA A 71 1.90 0.18 -16.73
CA ALA A 71 2.57 0.62 -17.95
C ALA A 71 1.62 1.26 -18.97
N ASN A 72 2.07 2.37 -19.56
CA ASN A 72 1.35 3.15 -20.56
C ASN A 72 -0.01 3.73 -20.12
N ILE A 73 -0.29 3.79 -18.83
CA ILE A 73 -1.48 4.47 -18.30
C ILE A 73 -1.11 5.91 -17.91
N SER A 74 -2.03 6.84 -18.16
CA SER A 74 -1.83 8.24 -17.78
C SER A 74 -1.54 8.35 -16.28
N THR A 75 -0.47 9.02 -15.89
CA THR A 75 -0.02 9.06 -14.48
C THR A 75 0.13 10.48 -14.02
N TRP A 76 -0.37 10.77 -12.83
CA TRP A 76 -0.24 12.07 -12.19
C TRP A 76 0.62 11.91 -10.93
N VAL A 77 1.34 12.95 -10.55
CA VAL A 77 2.12 13.01 -9.31
C VAL A 77 1.55 14.12 -8.43
N PHE A 78 1.21 13.80 -7.18
CA PHE A 78 0.91 14.80 -6.16
C PHE A 78 2.14 15.06 -5.30
N SER A 79 2.60 16.31 -5.26
CA SER A 79 3.81 16.68 -4.52
C SER A 79 3.66 18.05 -3.88
N ASN A 80 3.65 18.05 -2.55
CA ASN A 80 3.62 19.27 -1.75
C ASN A 80 4.77 19.28 -0.71
N PRO A 81 6.04 19.36 -1.18
CA PRO A 81 7.22 19.40 -0.33
C PRO A 81 7.27 20.67 0.53
N GLY A 82 7.75 20.53 1.77
CA GLY A 82 7.99 21.63 2.70
C GLY A 82 7.36 21.39 4.07
N ARG A 83 8.08 21.73 5.15
CA ARG A 83 7.51 21.78 6.50
C ARG A 83 6.48 22.91 6.58
N HIS A 84 5.21 22.57 6.59
CA HIS A 84 4.16 23.47 7.00
C HIS A 84 3.83 23.17 8.47
N GLU A 85 4.39 23.94 9.40
CA GLU A 85 4.32 23.72 10.87
C GLU A 85 2.89 23.60 11.45
N SER A 86 1.86 23.86 10.64
CA SER A 86 0.43 23.81 11.01
C SER A 86 -0.43 22.93 10.10
N GLN A 87 0.15 22.26 9.09
CA GLN A 87 -0.60 21.46 8.14
C GLN A 87 -0.15 20.01 8.26
N GLU A 88 -1.08 19.10 8.54
CA GLU A 88 -0.94 17.70 8.18
C GLU A 88 -1.18 17.61 6.67
N PRO A 89 -0.14 17.45 5.83
CA PRO A 89 -0.31 17.55 4.38
C PRO A 89 -1.21 16.44 3.81
N PHE A 90 -1.47 15.40 4.61
CA PHE A 90 -2.35 14.30 4.33
C PHE A 90 -3.83 14.75 4.33
N LEU A 91 -4.23 15.55 5.33
CA LEU A 91 -5.57 16.14 5.36
C LEU A 91 -5.78 17.10 4.19
N GLN A 92 -4.77 17.91 3.85
CA GLN A 92 -4.84 18.83 2.71
C GLN A 92 -5.07 18.08 1.40
N TRP A 93 -4.38 16.97 1.18
CA TRP A 93 -4.59 16.10 0.03
C TRP A 93 -6.02 15.57 -0.06
N MET A 94 -6.58 15.04 1.04
CA MET A 94 -7.95 14.53 1.04
C MET A 94 -8.99 15.61 0.75
N LEU A 95 -8.76 16.83 1.25
CA LEU A 95 -9.59 17.98 0.96
C LEU A 95 -9.49 18.41 -0.51
N LEU A 96 -8.28 18.39 -1.09
CA LEU A 96 -8.07 18.65 -2.51
C LEU A 96 -8.78 17.60 -3.37
N LEU A 97 -8.63 16.30 -3.05
CA LEU A 97 -9.36 15.23 -3.73
C LEU A 97 -10.85 15.49 -3.73
N SER A 98 -11.41 15.84 -2.57
CA SER A 98 -12.84 16.17 -2.42
C SER A 98 -13.30 17.37 -3.28
N ASN A 99 -12.39 18.26 -3.66
CA ASN A 99 -12.70 19.47 -4.42
C ASN A 99 -12.51 19.32 -5.94
N MET A 100 -11.96 18.18 -6.39
CA MET A 100 -11.71 17.92 -7.81
C MET A 100 -12.77 16.98 -8.37
N SER A 101 -13.42 17.37 -9.48
CA SER A 101 -14.47 16.57 -10.12
C SER A 101 -13.92 15.41 -10.96
N SER A 102 -12.78 15.60 -11.61
CA SER A 102 -12.05 14.58 -12.36
C SER A 102 -10.71 14.33 -11.68
N ILE A 103 -10.55 13.13 -11.15
CA ILE A 103 -9.31 12.62 -10.54
C ILE A 103 -9.13 11.19 -11.01
N PRO A 104 -7.89 10.67 -11.00
CA PRO A 104 -7.70 9.30 -11.43
C PRO A 104 -8.30 8.27 -10.47
N TRP A 105 -8.41 7.03 -10.92
CA TRP A 105 -9.19 6.01 -10.21
C TRP A 105 -8.44 5.30 -9.10
N VAL A 106 -7.11 5.23 -9.18
CA VAL A 106 -6.24 4.49 -8.27
C VAL A 106 -5.24 5.46 -7.66
N HIS A 107 -5.05 5.39 -6.34
CA HIS A 107 -4.17 6.25 -5.54
C HIS A 107 -3.30 5.39 -4.62
N THR A 108 -1.97 5.55 -4.67
CA THR A 108 -1.02 4.76 -3.87
C THR A 108 -0.18 5.64 -2.94
N ILE A 109 -0.44 5.54 -1.63
CA ILE A 109 0.10 6.45 -0.62
C ILE A 109 1.12 5.73 0.26
N SER A 110 2.33 6.29 0.32
CA SER A 110 3.42 5.86 1.20
C SER A 110 3.54 6.83 2.39
N TYR A 111 2.59 6.72 3.34
CA TYR A 111 2.55 7.54 4.56
C TYR A 111 1.84 6.83 5.71
N GLY A 112 2.37 6.97 6.91
CA GLY A 112 1.70 6.53 8.13
C GLY A 112 2.29 7.17 9.37
N ASP A 113 1.44 7.31 10.37
CA ASP A 113 1.78 7.62 11.75
C ASP A 113 1.41 6.41 12.62
N ASP A 114 1.98 6.33 13.82
CA ASP A 114 1.51 5.38 14.81
C ASP A 114 0.05 5.69 15.17
N GLU A 115 -0.86 4.71 15.11
CA GLU A 115 -2.29 4.93 15.35
C GLU A 115 -2.54 5.56 16.73
N ASP A 116 -1.73 5.18 17.73
CA ASP A 116 -1.82 5.67 19.10
C ASP A 116 -1.24 7.07 19.33
N SER A 117 -0.56 7.64 18.34
CA SER A 117 -0.05 9.02 18.40
C SER A 117 -1.12 10.05 18.02
N LEU A 118 -2.17 9.61 17.33
CA LEU A 118 -3.22 10.45 16.79
C LEU A 118 -4.44 10.50 17.72
N SER A 119 -5.18 11.61 17.67
CA SER A 119 -6.46 11.68 18.38
C SER A 119 -7.52 10.84 17.67
N ALA A 120 -8.41 10.19 18.44
CA ALA A 120 -9.53 9.45 17.87
C ALA A 120 -10.42 10.34 16.98
N ALA A 121 -10.62 11.60 17.35
CA ALA A 121 -11.41 12.55 16.56
C ALA A 121 -10.77 12.81 15.18
N PHE A 122 -9.45 12.96 15.13
CA PHE A 122 -8.72 13.12 13.88
C PHE A 122 -8.82 11.87 13.00
N MET A 123 -8.52 10.69 13.55
CA MET A 123 -8.62 9.43 12.81
C MET A 123 -10.02 9.17 12.27
N GLN A 124 -11.07 9.44 13.07
CA GLN A 124 -12.46 9.31 12.61
C GLN A 124 -12.79 10.32 11.50
N ARG A 125 -12.28 11.55 11.58
CA ARG A 125 -12.45 12.55 10.51
C ARG A 125 -11.80 12.09 9.22
N ILE A 126 -10.55 11.65 9.27
CA ILE A 126 -9.85 11.11 8.11
C ILE A 126 -10.59 9.89 7.54
N ASN A 127 -11.08 9.01 8.41
CA ASN A 127 -11.85 7.85 7.99
C ASN A 127 -13.12 8.23 7.20
N VAL A 128 -13.79 9.33 7.58
CA VAL A 128 -14.91 9.91 6.81
C VAL A 128 -14.46 10.37 5.42
N GLU A 129 -13.27 10.95 5.30
CA GLU A 129 -12.74 11.35 4.00
C GLU A 129 -12.41 10.13 3.12
N PHE A 130 -11.96 9.00 3.68
CA PHE A 130 -11.83 7.74 2.94
C PHE A 130 -13.18 7.17 2.51
N MET A 131 -14.20 7.24 3.36
CA MET A 131 -15.56 6.86 2.98
C MET A 131 -16.09 7.69 1.80
N LYS A 132 -15.78 8.99 1.77
CA LYS A 132 -16.12 9.86 0.63
C LYS A 132 -15.38 9.44 -0.65
N ALA A 133 -14.10 9.10 -0.56
CA ALA A 133 -13.32 8.58 -1.68
C ALA A 133 -13.91 7.24 -2.20
N ALA A 134 -14.22 6.31 -1.30
CA ALA A 134 -14.88 5.05 -1.60
C ALA A 134 -16.24 5.24 -2.30
N ALA A 135 -17.07 6.17 -1.81
CA ALA A 135 -18.37 6.49 -2.40
C ALA A 135 -18.26 7.09 -3.81
N ARG A 136 -17.12 7.69 -4.14
CA ARG A 136 -16.81 8.19 -5.49
C ARG A 136 -16.22 7.14 -6.43
N GLY A 137 -16.02 5.91 -5.94
CA GLY A 137 -15.43 4.82 -6.73
C GLY A 137 -13.91 4.94 -6.90
N LEU A 138 -13.22 5.60 -5.95
CA LEU A 138 -11.77 5.66 -5.93
C LEU A 138 -11.20 4.44 -5.19
N THR A 139 -10.10 3.89 -5.71
CA THR A 139 -9.28 2.91 -5.02
C THR A 139 -8.14 3.64 -4.32
N ILE A 140 -8.13 3.59 -3.00
CA ILE A 140 -7.08 4.21 -2.16
C ILE A 140 -6.27 3.10 -1.51
N LEU A 141 -4.96 3.11 -1.77
CA LEU A 141 -4.01 2.14 -1.26
C LEU A 141 -3.00 2.79 -0.32
N PHE A 142 -2.66 2.11 0.77
CA PHE A 142 -1.63 2.54 1.71
C PHE A 142 -0.59 1.47 1.93
N ALA A 143 0.67 1.89 2.02
CA ALA A 143 1.74 1.09 2.58
C ALA A 143 1.38 0.69 4.02
N SER A 144 1.60 -0.58 4.37
CA SER A 144 1.27 -1.09 5.71
C SER A 144 2.23 -0.62 6.80
N GLY A 145 3.41 -0.12 6.42
CA GLY A 145 4.51 0.27 7.30
C GLY A 145 5.66 -0.74 7.26
N ASP A 146 6.82 -0.34 7.79
CA ASP A 146 8.08 -1.09 7.66
C ASP A 146 8.64 -1.56 9.03
N ASP A 147 7.84 -1.46 10.08
CA ASP A 147 8.19 -1.82 11.46
C ASP A 147 7.52 -3.14 11.93
N GLY A 148 7.05 -3.97 10.99
CA GLY A 148 6.36 -5.22 11.29
C GLY A 148 5.06 -5.01 12.09
N ALA A 149 4.92 -5.68 13.23
CA ALA A 149 3.80 -5.42 14.15
C ALA A 149 3.93 -4.09 14.91
N GLY A 150 5.07 -3.40 14.76
CA GLY A 150 5.47 -2.28 15.60
C GLY A 150 5.76 -2.70 17.03
N CYS A 151 6.23 -1.75 17.84
CA CYS A 151 6.42 -1.94 19.26
C CYS A 151 6.14 -0.66 20.04
N ARG A 152 5.29 -0.76 21.07
CA ARG A 152 5.03 0.34 22.02
C ARG A 152 5.22 -0.16 23.45
N GLN A 153 6.10 0.53 24.18
CA GLN A 153 6.21 0.35 25.62
C GLN A 153 5.08 1.12 26.33
N VAL A 154 4.13 0.41 26.92
CA VAL A 154 2.99 1.00 27.65
C VAL A 154 3.32 1.22 29.13
N SER A 155 4.15 0.32 29.69
CA SER A 155 4.77 0.48 31.00
C SER A 155 6.14 -0.20 31.00
N LYS A 156 6.92 -0.03 32.07
CA LYS A 156 8.29 -0.56 32.16
C LYS A 156 8.38 -2.07 31.87
N GLU A 157 7.36 -2.83 32.25
CA GLU A 157 7.28 -4.28 32.07
C GLU A 157 6.23 -4.73 31.03
N ARG A 158 5.65 -3.80 30.24
CA ARG A 158 4.59 -4.14 29.27
C ARG A 158 4.80 -3.48 27.93
N ASN A 159 5.01 -4.31 26.92
CA ASN A 159 4.97 -3.93 25.52
C ASN A 159 3.66 -4.38 24.87
N VAL A 160 3.29 -3.69 23.81
CA VAL A 160 2.19 -4.06 22.90
C VAL A 160 2.61 -3.79 21.47
N PHE A 161 1.96 -4.45 20.52
CA PHE A 161 2.07 -4.13 19.10
C PHE A 161 1.46 -2.76 18.82
N ARG A 162 1.99 -2.13 17.77
CA ARG A 162 1.75 -0.73 17.47
C ARG A 162 1.26 -0.59 16.02
N PRO A 163 -0.05 -0.65 15.78
CA PRO A 163 -0.59 -0.50 14.43
C PRO A 163 -0.39 0.92 13.90
N SER A 164 -0.33 1.06 12.58
CA SER A 164 -0.15 2.33 11.89
C SER A 164 -1.45 2.83 11.26
N PHE A 165 -1.62 4.14 11.19
CA PHE A 165 -2.71 4.82 10.49
C PHE A 165 -2.11 5.71 9.40
N PRO A 166 -2.63 5.73 8.16
CA PRO A 166 -3.95 5.23 7.74
C PRO A 166 -4.11 3.75 7.43
N ALA A 167 -3.06 2.93 7.47
CA ALA A 167 -3.11 1.50 7.17
C ALA A 167 -4.20 0.72 7.94
N SER A 168 -4.51 1.14 9.17
CA SER A 168 -5.56 0.53 10.00
C SER A 168 -6.99 0.96 9.64
N SER A 169 -7.19 1.91 8.74
CA SER A 169 -8.52 2.31 8.26
C SER A 169 -9.24 1.14 7.58
N PRO A 170 -10.54 0.93 7.85
CA PRO A 170 -11.34 -0.10 7.16
C PRO A 170 -11.79 0.32 5.75
N TYR A 171 -11.45 1.53 5.29
CA TYR A 171 -11.88 2.06 3.98
C TYR A 171 -10.73 2.27 2.99
N VAL A 172 -9.58 1.68 3.26
CA VAL A 172 -8.41 1.68 2.36
C VAL A 172 -7.92 0.26 2.14
N THR A 173 -7.31 0.00 0.99
CA THR A 173 -6.61 -1.27 0.73
C THR A 173 -5.17 -1.15 1.19
N THR A 174 -4.82 -1.83 2.26
CA THR A 174 -3.49 -1.79 2.86
C THR A 174 -2.61 -2.87 2.22
N VAL A 175 -1.41 -2.47 1.77
CA VAL A 175 -0.48 -3.32 1.02
C VAL A 175 0.75 -3.61 1.88
N GLY A 176 0.96 -4.88 2.18
CA GLY A 176 2.13 -5.41 2.88
C GLY A 176 3.27 -5.79 1.95
N GLY A 177 4.32 -6.32 2.55
CA GLY A 177 5.60 -6.61 1.93
C GLY A 177 5.96 -8.09 1.85
N THR A 178 6.53 -8.49 0.72
CA THR A 178 7.13 -9.80 0.49
C THR A 178 8.54 -9.70 -0.04
N SER A 179 9.28 -10.79 0.05
CA SER A 179 10.60 -10.94 -0.58
C SER A 179 10.70 -12.30 -1.26
N PHE A 180 11.60 -12.44 -2.23
CA PHE A 180 11.92 -13.76 -2.75
C PHE A 180 12.76 -14.54 -1.74
N LYS A 181 12.47 -15.84 -1.58
CA LYS A 181 13.30 -16.69 -0.72
C LYS A 181 14.77 -16.70 -1.17
N ASN A 182 14.98 -16.71 -2.48
CA ASN A 182 16.28 -16.56 -3.09
C ASN A 182 16.38 -15.15 -3.70
N PRO A 183 17.28 -14.27 -3.21
CA PRO A 183 17.35 -12.89 -3.66
C PRO A 183 17.77 -12.73 -5.13
N PHE A 184 18.27 -13.78 -5.77
CA PHE A 184 18.71 -13.75 -7.17
C PHE A 184 17.79 -14.53 -8.12
N GLN A 185 16.68 -15.09 -7.63
CA GLN A 185 15.75 -15.87 -8.45
C GLN A 185 14.30 -15.50 -8.16
N VAL A 186 13.57 -15.16 -9.22
CA VAL A 186 12.11 -15.01 -9.18
C VAL A 186 11.50 -16.40 -8.93
N THR A 187 11.21 -16.67 -7.67
CA THR A 187 10.72 -17.95 -7.16
C THR A 187 9.54 -17.68 -6.22
N TYR A 188 9.26 -18.56 -5.26
CA TYR A 188 8.20 -18.32 -4.31
C TYR A 188 8.55 -17.15 -3.37
N GLU A 189 7.53 -16.37 -3.08
CA GLU A 189 7.60 -15.24 -2.17
C GLU A 189 7.42 -15.71 -0.72
N VAL A 190 8.13 -15.06 0.19
CA VAL A 190 8.01 -15.21 1.64
C VAL A 190 7.73 -13.84 2.26
N THR A 191 7.33 -13.83 3.52
CA THR A 191 7.23 -12.59 4.29
C THR A 191 8.53 -11.80 4.22
N ASP A 192 8.45 -10.53 3.83
CA ASP A 192 9.50 -9.58 4.18
C ASP A 192 9.32 -9.19 5.65
N TYR A 193 10.40 -9.26 6.43
CA TYR A 193 10.31 -9.15 7.89
C TYR A 193 9.87 -7.75 8.33
N ILE A 194 10.04 -6.73 7.49
CA ILE A 194 9.57 -5.36 7.75
C ILE A 194 8.07 -5.18 7.54
N SER A 195 7.39 -6.10 6.85
CA SER A 195 6.00 -5.94 6.41
C SER A 195 5.06 -5.55 7.56
N GLY A 196 4.55 -4.32 7.51
CA GLY A 196 3.62 -3.78 8.49
C GLY A 196 2.34 -4.60 8.58
N GLY A 197 1.85 -4.85 9.78
CA GLY A 197 0.65 -5.65 9.93
C GLY A 197 0.17 -5.76 11.37
N GLY A 198 -1.08 -6.16 11.55
CA GLY A 198 -1.65 -6.35 12.88
C GLY A 198 -3.10 -5.93 12.95
N PHE A 199 -3.51 -5.44 14.12
CA PHE A 199 -4.90 -5.15 14.45
C PHE A 199 -5.04 -3.75 15.04
N SER A 200 -5.97 -2.96 14.50
CA SER A 200 -6.31 -1.63 14.99
C SER A 200 -6.79 -1.65 16.46
N ASN A 201 -6.40 -0.64 17.23
CA ASN A 201 -6.94 -0.34 18.54
C ASN A 201 -8.14 0.63 18.49
N VAL A 202 -8.46 1.18 17.32
CA VAL A 202 -9.45 2.26 17.13
C VAL A 202 -10.64 1.80 16.31
N PHE A 203 -10.40 1.17 15.16
CA PHE A 203 -11.43 0.76 14.22
C PHE A 203 -11.83 -0.69 14.49
N PRO A 204 -13.14 -0.97 14.67
CA PRO A 204 -13.60 -2.34 14.83
C PRO A 204 -13.39 -3.13 13.53
N MET A 205 -13.29 -4.45 13.67
CA MET A 205 -13.21 -5.36 12.53
C MET A 205 -14.41 -5.17 11.59
N PRO A 206 -14.19 -4.81 10.32
CA PRO A 206 -15.29 -4.64 9.37
C PRO A 206 -15.87 -5.99 8.94
N ASP A 207 -17.18 -6.04 8.65
CA ASP A 207 -17.90 -7.28 8.34
C ASP A 207 -17.27 -8.09 7.19
N TYR A 208 -16.70 -7.40 6.20
CA TYR A 208 -16.11 -8.05 5.04
C TYR A 208 -14.93 -8.98 5.40
N GLN A 209 -14.20 -8.72 6.49
CA GLN A 209 -13.00 -9.50 6.86
C GLN A 209 -13.22 -10.47 8.01
N VAL A 210 -14.39 -10.46 8.67
CA VAL A 210 -14.66 -11.29 9.86
C VAL A 210 -14.35 -12.77 9.60
N SER A 211 -14.79 -13.32 8.46
CA SER A 211 -14.54 -14.73 8.15
C SER A 211 -13.05 -15.05 8.03
N ALA A 212 -12.27 -14.20 7.37
CA ALA A 212 -10.85 -14.41 7.11
C ALA A 212 -10.02 -14.27 8.40
N VAL A 213 -10.32 -13.25 9.21
CA VAL A 213 -9.62 -13.01 10.47
C VAL A 213 -9.91 -14.11 11.49
N LEU A 214 -11.16 -14.56 11.59
CA LEU A 214 -11.52 -15.67 12.49
C LEU A 214 -10.90 -17.01 12.08
N GLU A 215 -10.63 -17.21 10.79
CA GLU A 215 -9.91 -18.36 10.27
C GLU A 215 -8.43 -18.30 10.65
N TYR A 216 -7.77 -17.14 10.44
CA TYR A 216 -6.39 -16.92 10.88
C TYR A 216 -6.21 -17.14 12.38
N LEU A 217 -7.10 -16.56 13.20
CA LEU A 217 -7.07 -16.67 14.66
C LEU A 217 -7.29 -18.12 15.17
N LYS A 218 -7.73 -19.05 14.31
CA LYS A 218 -7.88 -20.48 14.61
C LYS A 218 -6.80 -21.35 13.94
N SER A 219 -5.88 -20.76 13.18
CA SER A 219 -4.83 -21.49 12.49
C SER A 219 -3.81 -22.10 13.46
N SER A 220 -2.92 -22.94 12.95
CA SER A 220 -1.88 -23.60 13.73
C SER A 220 -0.62 -22.74 13.95
N VAL A 221 -0.58 -21.51 13.43
CA VAL A 221 0.59 -20.63 13.62
C VAL A 221 0.72 -20.18 15.07
N LYS A 222 1.96 -19.95 15.50
CA LYS A 222 2.23 -19.46 16.85
C LYS A 222 1.74 -18.02 16.97
N MET A 223 0.60 -17.83 17.63
CA MET A 223 0.06 -16.50 17.90
C MET A 223 0.86 -15.76 18.96
N PRO A 224 1.08 -14.45 18.81
CA PRO A 224 1.58 -13.59 19.88
C PRO A 224 0.63 -13.61 21.09
N PRO A 225 1.12 -13.30 22.31
CA PRO A 225 0.26 -13.24 23.49
C PRO A 225 -0.87 -12.23 23.29
N GLU A 226 -2.08 -12.56 23.74
CA GLU A 226 -3.27 -11.70 23.53
C GLU A 226 -3.12 -10.29 24.12
N SER A 227 -2.24 -10.10 25.10
CA SER A 227 -1.95 -8.78 25.68
C SER A 227 -1.27 -7.81 24.72
N TYR A 228 -0.69 -8.30 23.61
CA TYR A 228 0.04 -7.50 22.64
C TYR A 228 -0.86 -6.85 21.58
N TYR A 229 -2.09 -7.32 21.35
CA TYR A 229 -2.89 -6.83 20.22
C TYR A 229 -4.41 -6.89 20.48
N ASN A 230 -5.16 -6.05 19.78
CA ASN A 230 -6.61 -6.00 19.87
C ASN A 230 -7.28 -6.96 18.86
N ARG A 231 -7.66 -8.15 19.31
CA ARG A 231 -8.34 -9.17 18.47
C ARG A 231 -9.63 -8.70 17.77
N SER A 232 -10.26 -7.64 18.28
CA SER A 232 -11.55 -7.14 17.75
C SER A 232 -11.38 -6.02 16.71
N GLY A 233 -10.15 -5.59 16.44
CA GLY A 233 -9.85 -4.48 15.54
C GLY A 233 -9.86 -4.85 14.06
N ARG A 234 -9.89 -3.83 13.19
CA ARG A 234 -9.51 -3.95 11.78
C ARG A 234 -8.10 -4.52 11.71
N ALA A 235 -8.01 -5.74 11.22
CA ALA A 235 -6.76 -6.44 10.95
C ALA A 235 -6.26 -6.19 9.52
N TYR A 236 -4.96 -5.98 9.33
CA TYR A 236 -4.31 -5.62 8.06
C TYR A 236 -2.92 -6.30 7.94
N PRO A 237 -2.30 -6.39 6.75
CA PRO A 237 -2.71 -5.81 5.46
C PRO A 237 -3.86 -6.58 4.77
N ASP A 238 -4.37 -6.04 3.67
CA ASP A 238 -5.39 -6.71 2.84
C ASP A 238 -4.73 -7.59 1.76
N VAL A 239 -3.60 -7.15 1.21
CA VAL A 239 -2.79 -7.82 0.17
C VAL A 239 -1.32 -7.51 0.41
N ALA A 240 -0.42 -8.10 -0.39
CA ALA A 240 1.00 -7.75 -0.40
C ALA A 240 1.57 -7.68 -1.82
N ALA A 241 2.78 -7.14 -1.93
CA ALA A 241 3.64 -7.28 -3.10
C ALA A 241 5.11 -7.19 -2.64
N LEU A 242 6.06 -7.42 -3.55
CA LEU A 242 7.48 -7.33 -3.22
C LEU A 242 7.80 -5.98 -2.57
N SER A 243 8.56 -6.00 -1.48
CA SER A 243 8.99 -4.81 -0.74
C SER A 243 10.50 -4.76 -0.55
N ASP A 244 11.26 -5.65 -1.18
CA ASP A 244 12.70 -5.79 -0.94
C ASP A 244 13.54 -5.69 -2.23
N ASN A 245 14.69 -5.03 -2.15
CA ASN A 245 15.73 -4.95 -3.18
C ASN A 245 15.32 -4.27 -4.50
N TYR A 246 14.61 -3.15 -4.41
CA TYR A 246 14.27 -2.31 -5.55
C TYR A 246 15.46 -1.48 -6.03
N TRP A 247 15.48 -1.19 -7.33
CA TRP A 247 16.38 -0.21 -7.95
C TRP A 247 15.55 1.04 -8.24
N VAL A 248 16.06 2.21 -7.89
CA VAL A 248 15.42 3.49 -8.24
C VAL A 248 16.42 4.40 -8.91
N VAL A 249 15.97 5.38 -9.68
CA VAL A 249 16.84 6.49 -10.10
C VAL A 249 16.46 7.73 -9.31
N THR A 250 17.41 8.29 -8.59
CA THR A 250 17.19 9.55 -7.87
C THR A 250 18.40 10.44 -8.03
N ASN A 251 18.17 11.71 -8.35
CA ASN A 251 19.22 12.67 -8.67
C ASN A 251 20.18 12.15 -9.76
N ARG A 252 19.65 11.48 -10.80
CA ARG A 252 20.42 10.89 -11.93
C ARG A 252 21.36 9.75 -11.53
N VAL A 253 21.10 9.10 -10.39
CA VAL A 253 21.92 7.99 -9.90
C VAL A 253 21.03 6.77 -9.68
N PRO A 254 21.38 5.60 -10.26
CA PRO A 254 20.70 4.35 -9.93
C PRO A 254 21.11 3.89 -8.53
N ILE A 255 20.14 3.73 -7.64
CA ILE A 255 20.30 3.32 -6.25
C ILE A 255 19.67 1.94 -6.06
N PRO A 256 20.46 0.89 -5.76
CA PRO A 256 19.95 -0.42 -5.38
C PRO A 256 19.52 -0.46 -3.91
N TRP A 257 18.97 -1.61 -3.50
CA TRP A 257 18.67 -1.93 -2.09
C TRP A 257 17.61 -1.02 -1.46
N VAL A 258 16.73 -0.45 -2.27
CA VAL A 258 15.56 0.27 -1.76
C VAL A 258 14.53 -0.77 -1.34
N SER A 259 14.10 -0.70 -0.09
CA SER A 259 13.14 -1.64 0.50
C SER A 259 12.12 -0.86 1.31
N GLY A 260 10.93 -1.44 1.46
CA GLY A 260 9.79 -0.83 2.15
C GLY A 260 8.47 -1.20 1.48
N THR A 261 7.41 -1.18 2.26
CA THR A 261 6.03 -1.36 1.77
C THR A 261 5.58 -0.19 0.89
N SER A 262 6.31 0.93 0.95
CA SER A 262 6.29 1.99 -0.06
C SER A 262 6.61 1.51 -1.48
N ALA A 263 7.41 0.46 -1.67
CA ALA A 263 7.65 -0.14 -2.98
C ALA A 263 6.49 -1.04 -3.43
N SER A 264 5.93 -1.81 -2.48
CA SER A 264 4.86 -2.77 -2.75
C SER A 264 3.53 -2.10 -3.15
N THR A 265 3.24 -0.94 -2.56
CA THR A 265 1.99 -0.18 -2.77
C THR A 265 1.80 0.33 -4.21
N PRO A 266 2.76 1.05 -4.83
CA PRO A 266 2.69 1.47 -6.24
C PRO A 266 2.69 0.28 -7.20
N VAL A 267 3.35 -0.83 -6.86
CA VAL A 267 3.31 -2.06 -7.66
C VAL A 267 1.88 -2.60 -7.75
N PHE A 268 1.21 -2.78 -6.60
CA PHE A 268 -0.17 -3.26 -6.60
C PHE A 268 -1.14 -2.25 -7.26
N GLY A 269 -0.96 -0.95 -7.01
CA GLY A 269 -1.77 0.09 -7.63
C GLY A 269 -1.64 0.17 -9.15
N GLY A 270 -0.44 -0.04 -9.70
CA GLY A 270 -0.21 -0.14 -11.14
C GLY A 270 -0.98 -1.31 -11.76
N ILE A 271 -0.94 -2.48 -11.11
CA ILE A 271 -1.68 -3.68 -11.52
C ILE A 271 -3.20 -3.43 -11.50
N LEU A 272 -3.74 -2.83 -10.44
CA LEU A 272 -5.16 -2.50 -10.38
C LEU A 272 -5.59 -1.50 -11.46
N SER A 273 -4.68 -0.62 -11.87
CA SER A 273 -4.94 0.33 -12.94
C SER A 273 -5.05 -0.34 -14.31
N LEU A 274 -4.21 -1.34 -14.60
CA LEU A 274 -4.37 -2.19 -15.77
C LEU A 274 -5.72 -2.92 -15.75
N ILE A 275 -6.15 -3.40 -14.58
CA ILE A 275 -7.47 -4.03 -14.43
C ILE A 275 -8.59 -3.01 -14.70
N ASN A 276 -8.50 -1.80 -14.15
CA ASN A 276 -9.45 -0.72 -14.44
C ASN A 276 -9.48 -0.36 -15.93
N ASP A 277 -8.34 -0.30 -16.61
CA ASP A 277 -8.27 -0.10 -18.06
C ASP A 277 -9.09 -1.17 -18.81
N GLN A 278 -8.91 -2.46 -18.46
CA GLN A 278 -9.67 -3.56 -19.06
C GLN A 278 -11.17 -3.49 -18.74
N ARG A 279 -11.54 -3.12 -17.51
CA ARG A 279 -12.94 -2.92 -17.11
C ARG A 279 -13.59 -1.80 -17.93
N ILE A 280 -12.93 -0.64 -18.01
CA ILE A 280 -13.43 0.53 -18.75
C ILE A 280 -13.56 0.23 -20.25
N LYS A 281 -12.59 -0.47 -20.86
CA LYS A 281 -12.67 -0.93 -22.26
C LYS A 281 -13.88 -1.83 -22.53
N ARG A 282 -14.41 -2.49 -21.50
CA ARG A 282 -15.62 -3.34 -21.56
C ARG A 282 -16.89 -2.61 -21.11
N GLY A 283 -16.83 -1.30 -20.85
CA GLY A 283 -17.96 -0.51 -20.37
C GLY A 283 -18.33 -0.78 -18.90
N LEU A 284 -17.44 -1.40 -18.13
CA LEU A 284 -17.62 -1.62 -16.70
C LEU A 284 -17.07 -0.44 -15.89
N SER A 285 -17.65 -0.20 -14.72
CA SER A 285 -17.16 0.79 -13.76
C SER A 285 -15.78 0.39 -13.20
N PRO A 286 -14.94 1.36 -12.81
CA PRO A 286 -13.70 1.08 -12.09
C PRO A 286 -13.97 0.33 -10.77
N LEU A 287 -12.93 -0.29 -10.22
CA LEU A 287 -13.02 -1.13 -9.01
C LEU A 287 -13.49 -0.36 -7.77
N GLY A 288 -12.96 0.85 -7.57
CA GLY A 288 -13.26 1.66 -6.38
C GLY A 288 -12.79 1.02 -5.08
N PHE A 289 -13.63 1.06 -4.04
CA PHE A 289 -13.30 0.44 -2.76
C PHE A 289 -13.24 -1.08 -2.87
N LEU A 290 -12.03 -1.60 -2.84
CA LEU A 290 -11.69 -2.94 -3.31
C LEU A 290 -11.87 -4.02 -2.22
N ASN A 291 -11.70 -3.70 -0.93
CA ASN A 291 -11.65 -4.70 0.14
C ASN A 291 -12.87 -5.64 0.17
N PRO A 292 -14.14 -5.18 0.08
CA PRO A 292 -15.28 -6.08 0.10
C PRO A 292 -15.29 -7.06 -1.09
N ALA A 293 -14.73 -6.68 -2.24
CA ALA A 293 -14.56 -7.60 -3.36
C ALA A 293 -13.45 -8.62 -3.06
N LEU A 294 -12.27 -8.17 -2.60
CA LEU A 294 -11.14 -9.05 -2.27
C LEU A 294 -11.51 -10.14 -1.27
N TYR A 295 -12.14 -9.77 -0.16
CA TYR A 295 -12.51 -10.75 0.86
C TYR A 295 -13.66 -11.68 0.44
N ARG A 296 -14.42 -11.33 -0.62
CA ARG A 296 -15.39 -12.24 -1.25
C ARG A 296 -14.73 -13.23 -2.22
N LEU A 297 -13.56 -12.91 -2.78
CA LEU A 297 -12.82 -13.82 -3.65
C LEU A 297 -12.28 -15.07 -2.92
N ARG A 298 -12.36 -15.11 -1.57
CA ARG A 298 -12.10 -16.22 -0.64
C ARG A 298 -11.17 -17.32 -1.18
N GLY A 299 -9.93 -17.34 -0.68
CA GLY A 299 -9.05 -18.52 -0.54
C GLY A 299 -9.04 -19.52 -1.71
N ASN A 300 -7.97 -19.51 -2.51
CA ASN A 300 -7.59 -20.52 -3.51
C ASN A 300 -8.60 -20.88 -4.63
N SER A 301 -9.85 -20.43 -4.63
CA SER A 301 -10.81 -20.80 -5.68
C SER A 301 -10.52 -20.13 -7.04
N THR A 302 -9.86 -18.98 -7.02
CA THR A 302 -9.55 -18.18 -8.23
C THR A 302 -8.08 -18.15 -8.58
N ASN A 303 -7.16 -18.57 -7.69
CA ASN A 303 -5.70 -18.34 -7.83
C ASN A 303 -5.33 -16.88 -8.16
N ALA A 304 -6.18 -15.92 -7.79
CA ALA A 304 -5.98 -14.49 -8.01
C ALA A 304 -4.79 -13.92 -7.22
N PHE A 305 -4.42 -14.62 -6.14
CA PHE A 305 -3.28 -14.29 -5.30
C PHE A 305 -2.38 -15.51 -5.11
N TYR A 306 -1.07 -15.26 -5.03
CA TYR A 306 -0.12 -16.23 -4.50
C TYR A 306 -0.12 -16.11 -2.97
N ASP A 307 -0.61 -17.16 -2.32
CA ASP A 307 -0.69 -17.26 -0.86
C ASP A 307 0.71 -17.39 -0.24
N VAL A 308 1.09 -16.42 0.58
CA VAL A 308 2.38 -16.39 1.28
C VAL A 308 2.19 -17.03 2.64
N THR A 309 2.89 -18.15 2.87
CA THR A 309 2.64 -19.01 4.04
C THR A 309 3.85 -19.17 4.95
N HIS A 310 4.94 -18.47 4.66
CA HIS A 310 6.22 -18.63 5.34
C HIS A 310 6.82 -17.30 5.75
N GLY A 311 7.24 -17.25 7.01
CA GLY A 311 7.90 -16.09 7.62
C GLY A 311 6.99 -15.34 8.58
N CYS A 312 7.61 -14.42 9.32
CA CYS A 312 6.95 -13.60 10.32
C CYS A 312 7.57 -12.20 10.23
N HIS A 313 6.78 -11.17 10.48
CA HIS A 313 7.32 -9.82 10.57
C HIS A 313 7.93 -9.54 11.94
N ILE A 314 8.72 -8.50 12.04
CA ILE A 314 9.40 -8.10 13.29
C ILE A 314 8.43 -7.47 14.28
N SER A 315 8.86 -7.41 15.54
CA SER A 315 8.22 -6.62 16.60
C SER A 315 9.21 -6.36 17.76
N CYS A 316 8.69 -6.13 18.96
CA CYS A 316 9.42 -5.84 20.18
C CYS A 316 10.58 -6.80 20.43
N LEU A 317 11.76 -6.24 20.69
CA LEU A 317 12.91 -6.98 21.19
C LEU A 317 12.77 -7.19 22.70
N ASP A 318 11.86 -8.09 23.09
CA ASP A 318 11.61 -8.48 24.48
C ASP A 318 11.59 -10.00 24.68
N ASP A 319 11.47 -10.42 25.94
CA ASP A 319 11.49 -11.82 26.36
C ASP A 319 10.21 -12.60 26.03
N GLN A 320 9.11 -11.90 25.72
CA GLN A 320 7.80 -12.52 25.46
C GLN A 320 7.63 -12.87 23.99
N VAL A 321 7.99 -11.95 23.09
CA VAL A 321 7.80 -12.09 21.64
C VAL A 321 9.09 -12.27 20.85
N LEU A 322 10.27 -12.05 21.46
CA LEU A 322 11.58 -12.36 20.88
C LEU A 322 11.79 -11.78 19.47
N ALA A 323 11.54 -10.48 19.29
CA ALA A 323 11.63 -9.76 18.02
C ALA A 323 10.58 -10.12 16.96
N GLN A 324 9.59 -10.94 17.29
CA GLN A 324 8.68 -11.52 16.30
C GLN A 324 7.24 -11.06 16.53
N GLY A 325 6.59 -10.55 15.49
CA GLY A 325 5.16 -10.26 15.49
C GLY A 325 4.32 -11.46 15.08
N PHE A 326 3.32 -11.21 14.24
CA PHE A 326 2.53 -12.24 13.57
C PHE A 326 3.34 -12.98 12.51
N CYS A 327 2.85 -14.18 12.17
CA CYS A 327 3.40 -15.00 11.09
C CYS A 327 2.39 -15.20 9.97
N ALA A 328 2.94 -15.36 8.78
CA ALA A 328 2.20 -15.79 7.62
C ALA A 328 1.59 -17.19 7.84
N ALA A 329 0.41 -17.42 7.27
CA ALA A 329 -0.36 -18.65 7.42
C ALA A 329 -1.12 -18.93 6.12
N PRO A 330 -1.54 -20.18 5.85
CA PRO A 330 -2.44 -20.45 4.73
C PRO A 330 -3.68 -19.54 4.77
N SER A 331 -4.06 -19.01 3.61
CA SER A 331 -5.13 -18.04 3.41
C SER A 331 -4.76 -16.61 3.84
N TRP A 332 -5.63 -15.91 4.58
CA TRP A 332 -5.38 -14.53 4.95
C TRP A 332 -4.59 -14.49 6.26
N ASP A 333 -3.61 -13.60 6.35
CA ASP A 333 -2.86 -13.33 7.57
C ASP A 333 -2.57 -11.83 7.76
N PRO A 334 -2.31 -11.37 9.00
CA PRO A 334 -1.99 -9.97 9.30
C PRO A 334 -0.52 -9.63 9.04
N VAL A 335 0.11 -10.25 8.03
CA VAL A 335 1.47 -9.96 7.59
C VAL A 335 1.51 -9.67 6.08
N THR A 336 0.78 -10.45 5.29
CA THR A 336 0.74 -10.38 3.82
C THR A 336 -0.68 -10.35 3.26
N GLY A 337 -1.69 -10.37 4.12
CA GLY A 337 -3.09 -10.31 3.72
C GLY A 337 -3.47 -11.55 2.93
N TRP A 338 -4.11 -11.37 1.78
CA TRP A 338 -4.41 -12.47 0.84
C TRP A 338 -3.19 -12.93 0.01
N GLY A 339 -2.03 -12.30 0.16
CA GLY A 339 -0.82 -12.58 -0.62
C GLY A 339 -0.64 -11.63 -1.81
N THR A 340 0.12 -12.08 -2.81
CA THR A 340 0.61 -11.23 -3.92
C THR A 340 -0.17 -11.41 -5.22
N PRO A 341 -0.33 -10.36 -6.06
CA PRO A 341 -1.21 -10.42 -7.23
C PRO A 341 -0.72 -11.39 -8.31
N ASN A 342 -1.57 -12.34 -8.67
CA ASN A 342 -1.44 -13.07 -9.93
C ASN A 342 -2.28 -12.39 -11.01
N TYR A 343 -1.70 -11.42 -11.72
CA TYR A 343 -2.42 -10.55 -12.66
C TYR A 343 -3.46 -11.24 -13.57
N PRO A 344 -3.16 -12.31 -14.33
CA PRO A 344 -4.15 -12.91 -15.24
C PRO A 344 -5.39 -13.44 -14.51
N GLU A 345 -5.20 -14.10 -13.36
CA GLU A 345 -6.31 -14.65 -12.57
C GLU A 345 -7.04 -13.57 -11.78
N LEU A 346 -6.30 -12.57 -11.26
CA LEU A 346 -6.88 -11.41 -10.59
C LEU A 346 -7.76 -10.59 -11.55
N LEU A 347 -7.28 -10.34 -12.77
CA LEU A 347 -8.06 -9.69 -13.82
C LEU A 347 -9.34 -10.47 -14.10
N LYS A 348 -9.25 -11.79 -14.31
CA LYS A 348 -10.42 -12.64 -14.56
C LYS A 348 -11.43 -12.61 -13.42
N ALA A 349 -10.96 -12.58 -12.18
CA ALA A 349 -11.80 -12.51 -10.98
C ALA A 349 -12.46 -11.13 -10.77
N LEU A 350 -11.87 -10.07 -11.35
CA LEU A 350 -12.29 -8.69 -11.18
C LEU A 350 -12.88 -8.07 -12.47
N LEU A 351 -13.24 -8.87 -13.45
CA LEU A 351 -14.05 -8.47 -14.60
C LEU A 351 -15.51 -8.82 -14.33
#